data_AF-A0A1Q6XBB1-F1
#
_entry.id   AF-A0A1Q6XBB1-F1
#
_cell.length_a   1.000
_cell.length_b   1.000
_cell.length_c   1.000
_cell.angle_alpha   90.00
_cell.angle_beta   90.00
_cell.angle_gamma   90.00
#
_symmetry.space_group_name_H-M   'P 1'
#
loop_
_entity.id
_entity.type
_entity.pdbx_description
1 polymer ?
#
loop_
_entity_poly.entity_id
_entity_poly.type
_entity_poly.pdbx_seq_one_letter_code
_entity_poly.pdbx_strand_id
1 'polypeptide(L)'
;MRNLQIVFAVALFCFAVACSPRDYLTRRLAADLIAGSDTFRNTQQFWLRTGIISNKDYLSPEYLVLQRRGWITGVNVSCSPTIAPPPCWDVALTPLGVETFRDLVPSNAAVSKYFPVTAARRELISVTGIIKNGNVADVDFHWKWVPLNEVGAALYPGGLQYSSSVVFKHYDDGWRLIEGNAPKTNQSLDEALKDAQPAQ
;
A
#
# COMPACT_ATOMS: atom_id res chain seq x y z
N MET A 1 -33.29 -23.94 45.70
CA MET A 1 -32.59 -24.52 44.52
C MET A 1 -32.56 -23.58 43.30
N ARG A 2 -33.66 -22.90 42.95
CA ARG A 2 -33.72 -21.95 41.81
C ARG A 2 -32.72 -20.76 41.90
N ASN A 3 -32.50 -20.22 43.10
CA ASN A 3 -31.58 -19.09 43.29
C ASN A 3 -30.09 -19.50 43.15
N LEU A 4 -29.75 -20.76 43.43
CA LEU A 4 -28.37 -21.27 43.30
C LEU A 4 -27.99 -21.46 41.82
N GLN A 5 -28.96 -21.88 40.98
CA GLN A 5 -28.78 -22.03 39.53
C GLN A 5 -28.60 -20.69 38.81
N ILE A 6 -29.30 -19.64 39.27
CA ILE A 6 -29.16 -18.29 38.70
C ILE A 6 -27.77 -17.72 39.00
N VAL A 7 -27.26 -17.90 40.23
CA VAL A 7 -25.91 -17.44 40.60
C VAL A 7 -24.83 -18.18 39.80
N PHE A 8 -24.98 -19.50 39.60
CA PHE A 8 -24.06 -20.26 38.76
C PHE A 8 -24.10 -19.83 37.29
N ALA A 9 -25.28 -19.55 36.73
CA ALA A 9 -25.43 -19.10 35.35
C ALA A 9 -24.85 -17.68 35.13
N VAL A 10 -25.05 -16.78 36.08
CA VAL A 10 -24.47 -15.41 36.05
C VAL A 10 -22.95 -15.47 36.20
N ALA A 11 -22.42 -16.29 37.10
CA ALA A 11 -20.97 -16.51 37.22
C ALA A 11 -20.37 -17.07 35.93
N LEU A 12 -21.01 -18.08 35.31
CA LEU A 12 -20.55 -18.65 34.04
C LEU A 12 -20.54 -17.62 32.89
N PHE A 13 -21.56 -16.75 32.83
CA PHE A 13 -21.61 -15.65 31.86
C PHE A 13 -20.52 -14.60 32.13
N CYS A 14 -20.28 -14.21 33.39
CA CYS A 14 -19.22 -13.27 33.73
C CYS A 14 -17.80 -13.80 33.41
N PHE A 15 -17.56 -15.11 33.58
CA PHE A 15 -16.29 -15.74 33.19
C PHE A 15 -16.12 -15.83 31.66
N ALA A 16 -17.21 -15.96 30.89
CA ALA A 16 -17.15 -15.97 29.44
C ALA A 16 -16.79 -14.59 28.82
N VAL A 17 -17.06 -13.48 29.55
CA VAL A 17 -16.72 -12.11 29.11
C VAL A 17 -15.28 -11.71 29.50
N ALA A 18 -14.65 -12.44 30.43
CA ALA A 18 -13.29 -12.15 30.90
C ALA A 18 -12.17 -12.60 29.93
N CYS A 19 -12.50 -13.36 28.89
CA CYS A 19 -11.60 -13.64 27.77
C CYS A 19 -12.05 -12.82 26.56
N SER A 20 -11.83 -11.51 26.63
CA SER A 20 -12.01 -10.66 25.46
C SER A 20 -11.04 -11.12 24.37
N PRO A 21 -11.49 -11.53 23.17
CA PRO A 21 -10.60 -11.91 22.09
C PRO A 21 -9.71 -10.75 21.59
N ARG A 22 -9.89 -9.54 22.14
CA ARG A 22 -9.04 -8.37 21.90
C ARG A 22 -7.78 -8.33 22.75
N ASP A 23 -7.69 -9.06 23.87
CA ASP A 23 -6.49 -9.02 24.71
C ASP A 23 -5.35 -9.86 24.09
N TYR A 24 -5.70 -10.91 23.35
CA TYR A 24 -4.72 -11.74 22.66
C TYR A 24 -4.63 -11.35 21.18
N LEU A 25 -3.51 -10.75 20.77
CA LEU A 25 -3.21 -10.55 19.35
C LEU A 25 -3.12 -11.91 18.64
N THR A 26 -4.20 -12.28 17.96
CA THR A 26 -4.27 -13.46 17.09
C THR A 26 -3.83 -13.09 15.67
N ARG A 27 -3.46 -14.09 14.85
CA ARG A 27 -3.18 -13.85 13.42
C ARG A 27 -4.36 -13.22 12.70
N ARG A 28 -5.58 -13.59 13.06
CA ARG A 28 -6.81 -13.02 12.48
C ARG A 28 -6.97 -11.55 12.86
N LEU A 29 -6.85 -11.22 14.15
CA LEU A 29 -6.95 -9.83 14.61
C LEU A 29 -5.84 -8.96 13.98
N ALA A 30 -4.60 -9.46 13.93
CA ALA A 30 -3.50 -8.77 13.28
C ALA A 30 -3.78 -8.54 11.79
N ALA A 31 -4.26 -9.57 11.08
CA ALA A 31 -4.63 -9.47 9.67
C ALA A 31 -5.74 -8.44 9.44
N ASP A 32 -6.79 -8.46 10.25
CA ASP A 32 -7.92 -7.53 10.16
C ASP A 32 -7.47 -6.07 10.40
N LEU A 33 -6.57 -5.85 11.38
CA LEU A 33 -6.02 -4.52 11.67
C LEU A 33 -5.07 -4.02 10.56
N ILE A 34 -4.23 -4.90 9.99
CA ILE A 34 -3.36 -4.54 8.85
C ILE A 34 -4.20 -4.25 7.60
N ALA A 35 -5.13 -5.14 7.24
CA ALA A 35 -5.97 -4.99 6.07
C ALA A 35 -6.94 -3.80 6.19
N GLY A 36 -7.36 -3.46 7.42
CA GLY A 36 -8.20 -2.30 7.73
C GLY A 36 -7.45 -0.96 7.74
N SER A 37 -6.11 -0.96 7.69
CA SER A 37 -5.30 0.26 7.62
C SER A 37 -5.57 1.06 6.34
N ASP A 38 -5.37 2.38 6.39
CA ASP A 38 -5.52 3.23 5.22
C ASP A 38 -4.53 2.85 4.10
N THR A 39 -3.36 2.30 4.43
CA THR A 39 -2.36 1.87 3.46
C THR A 39 -2.81 0.69 2.58
N PHE A 40 -3.66 -0.21 3.11
CA PHE A 40 -4.27 -1.31 2.35
C PHE A 40 -5.61 -0.92 1.74
N ARG A 41 -6.37 -0.01 2.37
CA ARG A 41 -7.65 0.48 1.83
C ARG A 41 -7.46 1.42 0.64
N ASN A 42 -6.42 2.23 0.64
CA ASN A 42 -6.15 3.19 -0.41
C ASN A 42 -5.58 2.51 -1.65
N THR A 43 -5.94 3.08 -2.82
CA THR A 43 -5.38 2.65 -4.10
C THR A 43 -4.08 3.37 -4.40
N GLN A 44 -3.16 2.67 -5.05
CA GLN A 44 -1.93 3.22 -5.55
C GLN A 44 -2.20 4.02 -6.81
N GLN A 45 -1.91 5.31 -6.76
CA GLN A 45 -1.94 6.19 -7.92
C GLN A 45 -0.59 6.23 -8.59
N PHE A 46 -0.60 6.14 -9.92
CA PHE A 46 0.50 6.50 -10.79
C PHE A 46 0.16 7.84 -11.45
N TRP A 47 1.08 8.80 -11.40
CA TRP A 47 0.86 10.11 -12.00
C TRP A 47 1.60 10.21 -13.32
N LEU A 48 0.84 10.20 -14.43
CA LEU A 48 1.44 10.37 -15.74
C LEU A 48 1.61 11.85 -16.06
N ARG A 49 2.85 12.25 -16.35
CA ARG A 49 3.22 13.57 -16.84
C ARG A 49 3.59 13.52 -18.33
N THR A 50 2.91 14.31 -19.13
CA THR A 50 3.24 14.56 -20.54
C THR A 50 3.82 15.96 -20.70
N GLY A 51 4.34 16.28 -21.88
CA GLY A 51 5.07 17.52 -22.13
C GLY A 51 6.53 17.44 -21.68
N ILE A 52 7.14 18.62 -21.51
CA ILE A 52 8.54 18.75 -21.13
C ILE A 52 8.74 18.28 -19.68
N ILE A 53 9.57 17.26 -19.49
CA ILE A 53 10.00 16.72 -18.20
C ILE A 53 11.51 16.62 -18.12
N SER A 54 12.04 16.47 -16.90
CA SER A 54 13.48 16.36 -16.66
C SER A 54 14.02 15.01 -17.12
N ASN A 55 15.33 14.93 -17.36
CA ASN A 55 15.99 13.64 -17.63
C ASN A 55 15.74 12.61 -16.52
N LYS A 56 15.75 13.06 -15.26
CA LYS A 56 15.55 12.20 -14.10
C LYS A 56 14.17 11.55 -14.13
N ASP A 57 13.13 12.32 -14.44
CA ASP A 57 11.77 11.81 -14.49
C ASP A 57 11.57 10.87 -15.69
N TYR A 58 12.11 11.22 -16.86
CA TYR A 58 11.98 10.40 -18.06
C TYR A 58 12.70 9.04 -17.93
N LEU A 59 13.82 8.99 -17.20
CA LEU A 59 14.58 7.76 -16.96
C LEU A 59 14.12 7.01 -15.70
N SER A 60 13.02 7.41 -15.07
CA SER A 60 12.44 6.68 -13.96
C SER A 60 11.99 5.27 -14.39
N PRO A 61 12.04 4.26 -13.50
CA PRO A 61 11.61 2.90 -13.81
C PRO A 61 10.22 2.84 -14.43
N GLU A 62 9.28 3.65 -13.93
CA GLU A 62 7.91 3.72 -14.41
C GLU A 62 7.86 4.19 -15.86
N TYR A 63 8.52 5.30 -16.20
CA TYR A 63 8.55 5.81 -17.58
C TYR A 63 9.24 4.86 -18.54
N LEU A 64 10.31 4.20 -18.09
CA LEU A 64 10.98 3.18 -18.90
C LEU A 64 10.05 1.99 -19.19
N VAL A 65 9.19 1.59 -18.24
CA VAL A 65 8.16 0.57 -18.48
C VAL A 65 7.15 1.05 -19.52
N LEU A 66 6.62 2.28 -19.37
CA LEU A 66 5.66 2.84 -20.34
C LEU A 66 6.25 2.96 -21.75
N GLN A 67 7.53 3.35 -21.84
CA GLN A 67 8.24 3.46 -23.12
C GLN A 67 8.45 2.07 -23.75
N ARG A 68 8.88 1.06 -22.97
CA ARG A 68 9.05 -0.31 -23.47
C ARG A 68 7.73 -0.94 -23.93
N ARG A 69 6.61 -0.55 -23.30
CA ARG A 69 5.26 -0.94 -23.72
C ARG A 69 4.79 -0.19 -24.97
N GLY A 70 5.54 0.81 -25.44
CA GLY A 70 5.16 1.62 -26.60
C GLY A 70 4.02 2.59 -26.32
N TRP A 71 3.70 2.87 -25.04
CA TRP A 71 2.61 3.78 -24.67
C TRP A 71 3.03 5.26 -24.69
N ILE A 72 4.31 5.53 -24.46
CA ILE A 72 4.86 6.88 -24.52
C ILE A 72 6.06 6.96 -25.46
N THR A 73 6.31 8.16 -25.95
CA THR A 73 7.54 8.54 -26.66
C THR A 73 8.08 9.84 -26.08
N GLY A 74 9.39 9.95 -25.97
CA GLY A 74 10.07 11.20 -25.60
C GLY A 74 11.00 11.67 -26.70
N VAL A 75 10.94 12.96 -27.03
CA VAL A 75 11.91 13.62 -27.91
C VAL A 75 12.74 14.62 -27.13
N ASN A 76 14.04 14.70 -27.43
CA ASN A 76 14.92 15.65 -26.75
C ASN A 76 14.55 17.08 -27.16
N VAL A 77 14.40 17.96 -26.18
CA VAL A 77 14.07 19.37 -26.37
C VAL A 77 14.87 20.25 -25.42
N SER A 78 14.97 21.53 -25.76
CA SER A 78 15.53 22.54 -24.85
C SER A 78 14.72 22.60 -23.56
N CYS A 79 15.42 22.59 -22.43
CA CYS A 79 14.77 22.70 -21.12
C CYS A 79 14.12 24.07 -20.93
N SER A 80 12.94 24.08 -20.31
CA SER A 80 12.39 25.27 -19.68
C SER A 80 13.26 25.65 -18.47
N PRO A 81 13.38 26.96 -18.12
CA PRO A 81 14.13 27.40 -16.94
C PRO A 81 13.73 26.71 -15.64
N THR A 82 12.49 26.20 -15.56
CA THR A 82 11.94 25.50 -14.39
C THR A 82 12.32 24.02 -14.30
N ILE A 83 12.89 23.41 -15.36
CA ILE A 83 13.10 21.95 -15.49
C ILE A 83 14.59 21.63 -15.75
N ALA A 84 15.49 22.54 -15.40
CA ALA A 84 16.94 22.32 -15.46
C ALA A 84 17.38 21.25 -14.43
N PRO A 85 18.50 20.53 -14.67
CA PRO A 85 19.43 20.68 -15.80
C PRO A 85 19.05 19.84 -17.05
N PRO A 86 19.53 20.21 -18.25
CA PRO A 86 19.44 19.38 -19.45
C PRO A 86 20.10 18.00 -19.29
N PRO A 87 19.66 16.99 -20.07
CA PRO A 87 18.66 17.05 -21.14
C PRO A 87 17.20 17.08 -20.64
N CYS A 88 16.29 17.62 -21.45
CA CYS A 88 14.85 17.55 -21.20
C CYS A 88 14.15 16.78 -22.33
N TRP A 89 13.03 16.17 -21.97
CA TRP A 89 12.27 15.30 -22.86
C TRP A 89 10.84 15.81 -22.99
N ASP A 90 10.38 16.03 -24.22
CA ASP A 90 8.97 16.28 -24.48
C ASP A 90 8.26 14.93 -24.67
N VAL A 91 7.47 14.55 -23.67
CA VAL A 91 6.80 13.24 -23.62
C VAL A 91 5.39 13.34 -24.15
N ALA A 92 5.06 12.49 -25.11
CA ALA A 92 3.72 12.35 -25.66
C ALA A 92 3.22 10.90 -25.56
N LEU A 93 1.90 10.72 -25.48
CA LEU A 93 1.26 9.42 -25.65
C LEU A 93 1.32 9.02 -27.12
N THR A 94 1.62 7.74 -27.38
CA THR A 94 1.46 7.15 -28.71
C THR A 94 -0.02 6.84 -28.98
N PRO A 95 -0.43 6.47 -30.20
CA PRO A 95 -1.80 5.99 -30.45
C PRO A 95 -2.21 4.84 -29.52
N LEU A 96 -1.30 3.89 -29.27
CA LEU A 96 -1.51 2.79 -28.32
C LEU A 96 -1.68 3.32 -26.89
N GLY A 97 -0.84 4.25 -26.46
CA GLY A 97 -0.98 4.88 -25.16
C GLY A 97 -2.30 5.64 -25.01
N VAL A 98 -2.72 6.40 -26.02
CA VAL A 98 -4.02 7.09 -25.99
C VAL A 98 -5.17 6.11 -25.81
N GLU A 99 -5.13 4.95 -26.45
CA GLU A 99 -6.13 3.89 -26.26
C GLU A 99 -6.10 3.31 -24.85
N THR A 100 -4.93 2.90 -24.36
CA THR A 100 -4.75 2.32 -23.01
C THR A 100 -5.18 3.29 -21.90
N PHE A 101 -4.88 4.57 -22.02
CA PHE A 101 -5.16 5.56 -20.99
C PHE A 101 -6.53 6.23 -21.12
N ARG A 102 -7.25 6.06 -22.24
CA ARG A 102 -8.50 6.78 -22.55
C ARG A 102 -9.51 6.75 -21.41
N ASP A 103 -9.75 5.56 -20.87
CA ASP A 103 -10.76 5.32 -19.83
C ASP A 103 -10.20 5.52 -18.41
N LEU A 104 -8.89 5.76 -18.30
CA LEU A 104 -8.18 5.96 -17.03
C LEU A 104 -7.97 7.44 -16.71
N VAL A 105 -8.05 8.31 -17.72
CA VAL A 105 -7.92 9.77 -17.56
C VAL A 105 -9.29 10.37 -17.25
N PRO A 106 -9.45 11.06 -16.11
CA PRO A 106 -10.67 11.81 -15.82
C PRO A 106 -10.97 12.81 -16.94
N SER A 107 -12.22 12.91 -17.41
CA SER A 107 -12.61 13.78 -18.54
C SER A 107 -12.26 15.26 -18.33
N ASN A 108 -12.09 15.69 -17.08
CA ASN A 108 -11.67 17.04 -16.68
C ASN A 108 -10.15 17.25 -16.63
N ALA A 109 -9.36 16.17 -16.72
CA ALA A 109 -7.90 16.21 -16.70
C ALA A 109 -7.30 16.47 -18.09
N ALA A 110 -8.12 16.51 -19.16
CA ALA A 110 -7.66 16.71 -20.54
C ALA A 110 -6.94 18.05 -20.79
N VAL A 111 -7.13 19.04 -19.92
CA VAL A 111 -6.39 20.33 -19.97
C VAL A 111 -5.03 20.24 -19.27
N SER A 112 -4.87 19.26 -18.36
CA SER A 112 -3.69 19.05 -17.56
C SER A 112 -2.76 18.04 -18.23
N LYS A 113 -1.50 18.44 -18.48
CA LYS A 113 -0.42 17.51 -18.86
C LYS A 113 0.02 16.57 -17.72
N TYR A 114 -0.77 16.49 -16.66
CA TYR A 114 -0.50 15.72 -15.46
C TYR A 114 -1.81 15.12 -14.93
N PHE A 115 -1.93 13.80 -14.95
CA PHE A 115 -3.17 13.15 -14.53
C PHE A 115 -2.93 11.89 -13.70
N PRO A 116 -3.81 11.64 -12.71
CA PRO A 116 -3.72 10.46 -11.86
C PRO A 116 -4.31 9.25 -12.57
N VAL A 117 -3.65 8.12 -12.42
CA VAL A 117 -4.10 6.80 -12.86
C VAL A 117 -4.14 5.90 -11.65
N THR A 118 -5.33 5.42 -11.29
CA THR A 118 -5.49 4.43 -10.22
C THR A 118 -4.97 3.09 -10.71
N ALA A 119 -3.74 2.74 -10.36
CA ALA A 119 -2.99 1.66 -11.00
C ALA A 119 -3.15 0.31 -10.29
N ALA A 120 -3.02 0.29 -8.96
CA ALA A 120 -3.04 -0.96 -8.19
C ALA A 120 -3.63 -0.74 -6.81
N ARG A 121 -3.85 -1.83 -6.06
CA ARG A 121 -4.08 -1.79 -4.62
C ARG A 121 -3.24 -2.86 -3.93
N ARG A 122 -3.04 -2.73 -2.63
CA ARG A 122 -2.38 -3.77 -1.84
C ARG A 122 -3.41 -4.80 -1.39
N GLU A 123 -3.01 -6.06 -1.37
CA GLU A 123 -3.79 -7.15 -0.81
C GLU A 123 -2.95 -7.91 0.20
N LEU A 124 -3.47 -8.01 1.43
CA LEU A 124 -2.85 -8.81 2.48
C LEU A 124 -3.07 -10.28 2.15
N ILE A 125 -2.00 -11.07 2.12
CA ILE A 125 -2.08 -12.51 1.86
C ILE A 125 -2.21 -13.25 3.17
N SER A 126 -1.27 -13.05 4.09
CA SER A 126 -1.26 -13.76 5.37
C SER A 126 -0.36 -13.09 6.40
N VAL A 127 -0.67 -13.29 7.68
CA VAL A 127 0.24 -13.02 8.79
C VAL A 127 1.09 -14.28 9.03
N THR A 128 2.39 -14.14 8.92
CA THR A 128 3.36 -15.25 8.96
C THR A 128 3.94 -15.44 10.36
N GLY A 129 4.19 -14.36 11.09
CA GLY A 129 4.81 -14.36 12.42
C GLY A 129 4.17 -13.34 13.36
N ILE A 130 4.14 -13.67 14.66
CA ILE A 130 3.81 -12.74 15.74
C ILE A 130 4.77 -13.00 16.90
N ILE A 131 5.57 -12.01 17.26
CA ILE A 131 6.49 -12.06 18.40
C ILE A 131 6.01 -11.04 19.43
N LYS A 132 5.61 -11.50 20.62
CA LYS A 132 5.05 -10.64 21.68
C LYS A 132 6.10 -10.33 22.74
N ASN A 133 6.28 -9.05 23.03
CA ASN A 133 7.19 -8.51 24.03
C ASN A 133 6.45 -7.54 24.95
N GLY A 134 5.78 -8.08 25.97
CA GLY A 134 4.95 -7.30 26.90
C GLY A 134 3.74 -6.68 26.19
N ASN A 135 3.63 -5.34 26.22
CA ASN A 135 2.54 -4.59 25.58
C ASN A 135 2.84 -4.24 24.12
N VAL A 136 3.84 -4.88 23.51
CA VAL A 136 4.24 -4.67 22.12
C VAL A 136 4.32 -6.02 21.41
N ALA A 137 4.02 -6.05 20.13
CA ALA A 137 4.19 -7.24 19.31
C ALA A 137 4.70 -6.87 17.91
N ASP A 138 5.75 -7.56 17.48
CA ASP A 138 6.23 -7.52 16.09
C ASP A 138 5.42 -8.53 15.28
N VAL A 139 4.92 -8.11 14.11
CA VAL A 139 4.06 -8.91 13.25
C VAL A 139 4.62 -8.92 11.84
N ASP A 140 4.98 -10.12 11.38
CA ASP A 140 5.44 -10.36 10.02
C ASP A 140 4.26 -10.80 9.15
N PHE A 141 4.22 -10.30 7.91
CA PHE A 141 3.15 -10.60 6.99
C PHE A 141 3.60 -10.59 5.53
N HIS A 142 2.86 -11.34 4.71
CA HIS A 142 2.98 -11.32 3.26
C HIS A 142 1.83 -10.54 2.64
N TRP A 143 2.15 -9.78 1.59
CA TRP A 143 1.19 -9.03 0.81
C TRP A 143 1.59 -9.01 -0.67
N LYS A 144 0.71 -8.57 -1.55
CA LYS A 144 1.00 -8.38 -2.98
C LYS A 144 0.28 -7.17 -3.54
N TRP A 145 0.74 -6.75 -4.71
CA TRP A 145 0.00 -5.82 -5.55
C TRP A 145 -1.12 -6.53 -6.30
N VAL A 146 -2.29 -5.91 -6.33
CA VAL A 146 -3.40 -6.29 -7.20
C VAL A 146 -3.57 -5.18 -8.23
N PRO A 147 -3.15 -5.40 -9.50
CA PRO A 147 -3.32 -4.40 -10.53
C PRO A 147 -4.80 -4.19 -10.85
N LEU A 148 -5.19 -2.94 -11.09
CA LEU A 148 -6.58 -2.55 -11.37
C LEU A 148 -6.83 -2.29 -12.86
N ASN A 149 -5.77 -2.20 -13.66
CA ASN A 149 -5.80 -2.01 -15.11
C ASN A 149 -4.46 -2.44 -15.74
N GLU A 150 -4.35 -2.29 -17.06
CA GLU A 150 -3.16 -2.66 -17.83
C GLU A 150 -1.91 -1.88 -17.39
N VAL A 151 -2.06 -0.59 -17.10
CA VAL A 151 -0.98 0.26 -16.57
C VAL A 151 -0.50 -0.26 -15.22
N GLY A 152 -1.43 -0.58 -14.34
CA GLY A 152 -1.17 -1.24 -13.06
C GLY A 152 -0.43 -2.55 -13.21
N ALA A 153 -0.87 -3.41 -14.14
CA ALA A 153 -0.25 -4.71 -14.35
C ALA A 153 1.20 -4.60 -14.88
N ALA A 154 1.48 -3.53 -15.63
CA ALA A 154 2.84 -3.24 -16.11
C ALA A 154 3.75 -2.66 -15.01
N LEU A 155 3.23 -1.75 -14.18
CA LEU A 155 4.02 -1.05 -13.15
C LEU A 155 4.15 -1.84 -11.85
N TYR A 156 3.13 -2.62 -11.49
CA TYR A 156 3.02 -3.34 -10.23
C TYR A 156 2.70 -4.81 -10.50
N PRO A 157 3.72 -5.66 -10.73
CA PRO A 157 3.50 -7.06 -11.10
C PRO A 157 2.81 -7.82 -9.98
N GLY A 158 1.54 -8.23 -10.19
CA GLY A 158 0.73 -8.87 -9.15
C GLY A 158 1.12 -10.32 -8.80
N GLY A 159 2.05 -10.91 -9.55
CA GLY A 159 2.59 -12.25 -9.26
C GLY A 159 3.65 -12.27 -8.16
N LEU A 160 4.19 -11.10 -7.78
CA LEU A 160 5.20 -11.00 -6.74
C LEU A 160 4.54 -10.83 -5.37
N GLN A 161 4.98 -11.63 -4.41
CA GLN A 161 4.64 -11.48 -3.01
C GLN A 161 5.77 -10.75 -2.30
N TYR A 162 5.43 -9.95 -1.31
CA TYR A 162 6.35 -9.13 -0.54
C TYR A 162 6.22 -9.47 0.94
N SER A 163 7.35 -9.45 1.64
CA SER A 163 7.43 -9.61 3.09
C SER A 163 7.66 -8.26 3.75
N SER A 164 6.88 -7.98 4.79
CA SER A 164 6.95 -6.77 5.59
C SER A 164 6.69 -7.09 7.06
N SER A 165 7.17 -6.22 7.95
CA SER A 165 7.03 -6.36 9.39
C SER A 165 6.53 -5.06 10.00
N VAL A 166 5.59 -5.14 10.94
CA VAL A 166 5.05 -3.97 11.65
C VAL A 166 4.93 -4.22 13.14
N VAL A 167 4.86 -3.14 13.90
CA VAL A 167 4.72 -3.19 15.35
C VAL A 167 3.29 -2.86 15.78
N PHE A 168 2.75 -3.70 16.65
CA PHE A 168 1.50 -3.49 17.36
C PHE A 168 1.76 -3.10 18.81
N LYS A 169 0.92 -2.22 19.36
CA LYS A 169 0.91 -1.88 20.79
C LYS A 169 -0.41 -2.25 21.42
N HIS A 170 -0.35 -2.85 22.60
CA HIS A 170 -1.49 -3.17 23.42
C HIS A 170 -1.82 -1.98 24.34
N TYR A 171 -3.05 -1.51 24.23
CA TYR A 171 -3.65 -0.53 25.12
C TYR A 171 -4.70 -1.22 26.00
N ASP A 172 -5.27 -0.49 26.94
CA ASP A 172 -6.39 -0.92 27.77
C ASP A 172 -7.63 -1.32 26.96
N ASP A 173 -7.79 -0.76 25.76
CA ASP A 173 -8.90 -1.05 24.85
C ASP A 173 -8.55 -2.01 23.69
N GLY A 174 -7.32 -2.55 23.68
CA GLY A 174 -6.87 -3.59 22.75
C GLY A 174 -5.64 -3.22 21.92
N TRP A 175 -5.35 -4.05 20.93
CA TRP A 175 -4.18 -3.89 20.06
C TRP A 175 -4.40 -2.87 18.95
N ARG A 176 -3.39 -2.03 18.69
CA ARG A 176 -3.36 -1.05 17.60
C ARG A 176 -2.03 -1.10 16.86
N LEU A 177 -2.06 -0.84 15.56
CA LEU A 177 -0.85 -0.68 14.75
C LEU A 177 -0.18 0.66 15.12
N ILE A 178 1.13 0.67 15.33
CA ILE A 178 1.86 1.89 15.66
C ILE A 178 2.24 2.62 14.38
N GLU A 179 1.80 3.86 14.25
CA GLU A 179 2.32 4.80 13.26
C GLU A 179 3.28 5.78 13.97
N GLY A 180 4.50 5.88 13.46
CA GLY A 180 5.62 6.73 13.88
C GLY A 180 5.48 7.59 15.16
N ASN A 181 6.17 7.19 16.24
CA ASN A 181 7.04 8.02 17.12
C ASN A 181 7.31 7.35 18.48
N ALA A 182 8.36 6.50 18.55
CA ALA A 182 9.17 6.20 19.76
C ALA A 182 10.47 5.45 19.33
N PRO A 183 11.52 5.33 20.14
CA PRO A 183 12.88 5.15 19.62
C PRO A 183 13.27 3.70 19.22
N LYS A 184 14.00 3.67 18.10
CA LYS A 184 14.95 2.67 17.53
C LYS A 184 14.45 1.51 16.66
N THR A 185 13.24 0.96 16.82
CA THR A 185 12.70 -0.04 15.86
C THR A 185 11.17 0.09 15.67
N ASN A 186 10.67 1.33 15.57
CA ASN A 186 9.26 1.59 15.28
C ASN A 186 9.10 1.91 13.80
N GLN A 187 9.03 0.89 12.96
CA GLN A 187 8.71 1.06 11.55
C GLN A 187 7.19 1.22 11.40
N SER A 188 6.77 2.34 10.82
CA SER A 188 5.37 2.53 10.44
C SER A 188 4.99 1.55 9.31
N LEU A 189 3.70 1.29 9.12
CA LEU A 189 3.26 0.41 8.04
C LEU A 189 3.70 0.93 6.66
N ASP A 190 3.69 2.25 6.43
CA ASP A 190 4.16 2.82 5.16
C ASP A 190 5.66 2.56 4.93
N GLU A 191 6.49 2.70 5.97
CA GLU A 191 7.91 2.40 5.92
C GLU A 191 8.16 0.90 5.71
N ALA A 192 7.41 0.03 6.39
CA ALA A 192 7.51 -1.43 6.26
C ALA A 192 7.26 -1.92 4.84
N LEU A 193 6.42 -1.21 4.10
CA LEU A 193 6.09 -1.52 2.72
C LEU A 193 7.11 -0.93 1.73
N LYS A 194 7.81 0.15 2.08
CA LYS A 194 8.93 0.71 1.29
C LYS A 194 10.17 -0.18 1.36
N ASP A 195 10.44 -0.75 2.52
CA ASP A 195 11.58 -1.64 2.75
C ASP A 195 11.24 -3.13 2.47
N ALA A 196 10.07 -3.38 1.87
CA ALA A 196 9.59 -4.72 1.61
C ALA A 196 10.48 -5.47 0.63
N GLN A 197 10.73 -6.75 0.93
CA GLN A 197 11.53 -7.63 0.08
C GLN A 197 10.63 -8.67 -0.60
N PRO A 198 10.96 -9.11 -1.83
CA PRO A 198 10.25 -10.23 -2.46
C PRO A 198 10.29 -11.48 -1.56
N ALA A 199 9.14 -12.09 -1.33
CA ALA A 199 9.06 -13.36 -0.62
C ALA A 199 9.73 -14.46 -1.48
N GLN A 200 10.64 -15.21 -0.87
CA GLN A 200 11.37 -16.33 -1.50
C GLN A 200 10.57 -17.63 -1.47
#